data_AF-A0A9P3EXW2-F1
#
_entry.id   AF-A0A9P3EXW2-F1
#
_cell.length_a   1.000
_cell.length_b   1.000
_cell.length_c   1.000
_cell.angle_alpha   90.00
_cell.angle_beta   90.00
_cell.angle_gamma   90.00
#
_symmetry.space_group_name_H-M   'P 1'
#
loop_
_entity.id
_entity.type
_entity.pdbx_description
1 polymer ?
#
loop_
_entity_poly.entity_id
_entity_poly.type
_entity_poly.pdbx_seq_one_letter_code
_entity_poly.pdbx_strand_id
1 'polypeptide(L)'
;MVLFPRYHLIEVGDQAWCPGWLLAYLQSYLTEIWSLHIPGFSKTSPAGVACNIINRNLPDASSFTFVDLCAGAGGPIPVLDSALNKNLQAEGDGPSLFILSDLHPRLEEWQAIAKSHDNISYIKEPLDATKCERVAPPGRKECRIFNLCFHHFQDDEASAILGSALDSADAFMYALHESLFQSIALFVYPQYE
;
A
#
# COMPACT_ATOMS: atom_id res chain seq x y z
N MET A 1 -11.85 -24.70 -4.96
CA MET A 1 -12.58 -24.81 -6.24
C MET A 1 -13.32 -23.51 -6.44
N VAL A 2 -13.00 -22.74 -7.47
CA VAL A 2 -13.69 -21.47 -7.75
C VAL A 2 -15.04 -21.82 -8.41
N LEU A 3 -16.14 -21.44 -7.76
CA LEU A 3 -17.50 -21.85 -8.18
C LEU A 3 -18.07 -20.99 -9.32
N PHE A 4 -17.51 -19.80 -9.55
CA PHE A 4 -17.96 -18.84 -10.56
C PHE A 4 -16.75 -18.13 -11.19
N PRO A 5 -16.84 -17.67 -12.45
CA PRO A 5 -15.79 -16.85 -13.04
C PRO A 5 -15.61 -15.54 -12.27
N ARG A 6 -14.39 -14.99 -12.26
CA ARG A 6 -14.11 -13.64 -11.76
C ARG A 6 -14.85 -12.63 -12.63
N TYR A 7 -15.68 -11.78 -12.02
CA TYR A 7 -16.22 -10.61 -12.70
C TYR A 7 -15.24 -9.45 -12.54
N HIS A 8 -14.75 -8.91 -13.66
CA HIS A 8 -13.95 -7.70 -13.68
C HIS A 8 -14.90 -6.52 -13.87
N LEU A 9 -15.40 -5.98 -12.76
CA LEU A 9 -16.32 -4.85 -12.74
C LEU A 9 -15.54 -3.53 -12.68
N ILE A 10 -16.24 -2.43 -12.93
CA ILE A 10 -15.69 -1.08 -12.85
C ILE A 10 -15.94 -0.45 -11.48
N GLU A 11 -15.06 0.45 -11.05
CA GLU A 11 -15.37 1.37 -9.96
C GLU A 11 -15.98 2.67 -10.50
N VAL A 12 -16.98 3.18 -9.77
CA VAL A 12 -17.58 4.49 -10.08
C VAL A 12 -16.53 5.60 -9.94
N GLY A 13 -15.61 5.48 -8.98
CA GLY A 13 -14.52 6.44 -8.74
C GLY A 13 -13.58 6.62 -9.95
N ASP A 14 -13.38 5.56 -10.74
CA ASP A 14 -12.45 5.55 -11.87
C ASP A 14 -13.03 6.16 -13.16
N GLN A 15 -14.34 6.40 -13.19
CA GLN A 15 -14.99 6.83 -14.43
C GLN A 15 -14.76 8.32 -14.69
N ALA A 16 -14.45 8.67 -15.95
CA ALA A 16 -14.23 10.06 -16.36
C ALA A 16 -15.42 11.00 -16.10
N TRP A 17 -16.63 10.45 -15.96
CA TRP A 17 -17.85 11.20 -15.63
C TRP A 17 -18.10 11.32 -14.11
N CYS A 18 -17.30 10.67 -13.26
CA CYS A 18 -17.48 10.69 -11.82
C CYS A 18 -17.30 12.12 -11.27
N PRO A 19 -18.28 12.67 -10.53
CA PRO A 19 -18.14 13.99 -9.95
C PRO A 19 -16.96 14.05 -8.97
N GLY A 20 -16.13 15.10 -9.05
CA GLY A 20 -14.94 15.23 -8.21
C GLY A 20 -15.22 15.20 -6.71
N TRP A 21 -16.36 15.72 -6.26
CA TRP A 21 -16.77 15.65 -4.85
C TRP A 21 -17.04 14.21 -4.38
N LEU A 22 -17.58 13.35 -5.27
CA LEU A 22 -17.88 11.96 -4.96
C LEU A 22 -16.58 11.16 -4.89
N LEU A 23 -15.66 11.39 -5.84
CA LEU A 23 -14.33 10.80 -5.80
C LEU A 23 -13.58 11.16 -4.50
N ALA A 24 -13.55 12.44 -4.13
CA ALA A 24 -12.92 12.90 -2.90
C ALA A 24 -13.56 12.28 -1.64
N TYR A 25 -14.89 12.15 -1.63
CA TYR A 25 -15.62 11.47 -0.55
C TYR A 25 -15.27 9.99 -0.46
N LEU A 26 -15.28 9.26 -1.59
CA LEU A 26 -14.93 7.84 -1.64
C LEU A 26 -13.50 7.60 -1.14
N GLN A 27 -12.53 8.40 -1.62
CA GLN A 27 -11.13 8.31 -1.20
C GLN A 27 -10.97 8.57 0.30
N SER A 28 -11.62 9.62 0.82
CA SER A 28 -11.57 9.94 2.25
C SER A 28 -12.19 8.83 3.10
N TYR A 29 -13.35 8.31 2.69
CA TYR A 29 -14.03 7.20 3.35
C TYR A 29 -13.16 5.93 3.39
N LEU A 30 -12.52 5.58 2.27
CA LEU A 30 -11.65 4.42 2.18
C LEU A 30 -10.41 4.58 3.08
N THR A 31 -9.80 5.76 3.16
CA THR A 31 -8.70 6.02 4.10
C THR A 31 -9.16 5.88 5.55
N GLU A 32 -10.31 6.42 5.92
CA GLU A 32 -10.83 6.34 7.30
C GLU A 32 -11.14 4.90 7.75
N ILE A 33 -11.58 4.03 6.83
CA ILE A 33 -11.80 2.60 7.16
C ILE A 33 -10.53 1.94 7.70
N TRP A 34 -9.34 2.35 7.24
CA TRP A 34 -8.08 1.78 7.73
C TRP A 34 -7.76 2.12 9.19
N SER A 35 -8.33 3.23 9.69
CA SER A 35 -8.24 3.65 11.08
C SER A 35 -9.38 3.11 11.95
N LEU A 36 -10.45 2.58 11.34
CA LEU A 36 -11.63 2.12 12.05
C LEU A 36 -11.29 0.95 12.98
N HIS A 37 -11.52 1.14 14.27
CA HIS A 37 -11.44 0.11 15.28
C HIS A 37 -12.80 0.00 15.99
N ILE A 38 -13.40 -1.18 15.94
CA ILE A 38 -14.68 -1.46 16.62
C ILE A 38 -14.38 -2.34 17.85
N PRO A 39 -14.46 -1.79 19.07
CA PRO A 39 -14.24 -2.55 20.29
C PRO A 39 -15.21 -3.73 20.40
N GLY A 40 -14.69 -4.90 20.78
CA GLY A 40 -15.47 -6.14 20.88
C GLY A 40 -15.60 -6.94 19.58
N PHE A 41 -15.38 -6.31 18.41
CA PHE A 41 -15.42 -6.98 17.10
C PHE A 41 -14.03 -7.14 16.47
N SER A 42 -13.13 -6.19 16.74
CA SER A 42 -11.76 -6.19 16.23
C SER A 42 -10.76 -5.97 17.37
N LYS A 43 -9.57 -6.57 17.29
CA LYS A 43 -8.48 -6.32 18.25
C LYS A 43 -7.73 -5.02 17.96
N THR A 44 -7.70 -4.61 16.69
CA THR A 44 -7.02 -3.42 16.20
C THR A 44 -7.65 -3.01 14.87
N SER A 45 -7.32 -1.83 14.36
CA SER A 45 -7.76 -1.36 13.04
C SER A 45 -7.09 -2.17 11.91
N PRO A 46 -7.59 -2.11 10.66
CA PRO A 46 -6.92 -2.76 9.54
C PRO A 46 -5.46 -2.32 9.37
N ALA A 47 -5.15 -1.04 9.60
CA ALA A 47 -3.77 -0.56 9.60
C ALA A 47 -2.93 -1.23 10.70
N GLY A 48 -3.50 -1.41 11.90
CA GLY A 48 -2.83 -2.14 12.97
C GLY A 48 -2.59 -3.62 12.64
N VAL A 49 -3.50 -4.27 11.90
CA VAL A 49 -3.28 -5.63 11.38
C VAL A 49 -2.10 -5.64 10.41
N ALA A 50 -2.03 -4.68 9.49
CA ALA A 50 -0.91 -4.54 8.56
C ALA A 50 0.42 -4.35 9.30
N CYS A 51 0.47 -3.45 10.29
CA CYS A 51 1.67 -3.23 11.11
C CYS A 51 2.11 -4.50 11.85
N ASN A 52 1.16 -5.27 12.39
CA ASN A 52 1.50 -6.55 13.04
C ASN A 52 2.09 -7.57 12.05
N ILE A 53 1.60 -7.60 10.82
CA ILE A 53 2.14 -8.46 9.75
C ILE A 53 3.54 -7.99 9.35
N ILE A 54 3.76 -6.68 9.21
CA ILE A 54 5.09 -6.10 8.95
C ILE A 54 6.05 -6.50 10.06
N ASN A 55 5.76 -6.18 11.32
CA ASN A 55 6.67 -6.45 12.44
C ASN A 55 6.97 -7.94 12.62
N ARG A 56 6.01 -8.81 12.30
CA ARG A 56 6.19 -10.27 12.42
C ARG A 56 7.11 -10.85 11.34
N ASN A 57 7.12 -10.29 10.14
CA ASN A 57 7.82 -10.87 8.99
C ASN A 57 9.04 -10.06 8.54
N LEU A 58 9.10 -8.78 8.91
CA LEU A 58 10.20 -7.84 8.67
C LEU A 58 10.74 -7.37 10.02
N PRO A 59 11.57 -8.18 10.70
CA PRO A 59 12.08 -7.86 12.05
C PRO A 59 12.95 -6.60 12.07
N ASP A 60 13.49 -6.16 10.93
CA ASP A 60 14.20 -4.90 10.75
C ASP A 60 13.40 -3.91 9.90
N ALA A 61 12.09 -3.77 10.15
CA ALA A 61 11.20 -2.89 9.37
C ALA A 61 11.76 -1.45 9.19
N SER A 62 12.48 -0.93 10.19
CA SER A 62 13.19 0.36 10.12
C SER A 62 14.23 0.48 9.01
N SER A 63 14.71 -0.63 8.43
CA SER A 63 15.61 -0.67 7.27
C SER A 63 14.88 -0.62 5.92
N PHE A 64 13.55 -0.76 5.93
CA PHE A 64 12.73 -0.81 4.72
C PHE A 64 12.19 0.55 4.29
N THR A 65 12.10 0.72 2.98
CA THR A 65 11.28 1.72 2.32
C THR A 65 10.09 0.99 1.72
N PHE A 66 8.90 1.37 2.16
CA PHE A 66 7.64 0.82 1.68
C PHE A 66 7.15 1.64 0.48
N VAL A 67 6.96 0.99 -0.66
CA VAL A 67 6.62 1.66 -1.92
C VAL A 67 5.22 1.24 -2.34
N ASP A 68 4.26 2.16 -2.31
CA ASP A 68 2.93 1.91 -2.85
C ASP A 68 2.92 2.30 -4.34
N LEU A 69 2.80 1.31 -5.22
CA LEU A 69 2.83 1.49 -6.68
C LEU A 69 1.44 1.74 -7.28
N CYS A 70 0.39 1.70 -6.47
CA CYS A 70 -0.99 1.96 -6.86
C CYS A 70 -1.65 2.84 -5.80
N ALA A 71 -0.94 3.89 -5.39
CA ALA A 71 -1.28 4.65 -4.21
C ALA A 71 -2.59 5.43 -4.33
N GLY A 72 -3.07 5.70 -5.55
CA GLY A 72 -4.20 6.58 -5.77
C GLY A 72 -4.00 7.92 -5.05
N ALA A 73 -4.93 8.31 -4.18
CA ALA A 73 -4.81 9.52 -3.35
C ALA A 73 -3.94 9.37 -2.09
N GLY A 74 -3.24 8.24 -1.91
CA GLY A 74 -2.36 7.93 -0.78
C GLY A 74 -2.87 6.82 0.15
N GLY A 75 -4.13 6.41 -0.02
CA GLY A 75 -4.70 5.21 0.58
C GLY A 75 -4.44 5.07 2.10
N PRO A 76 -3.96 3.91 2.58
CA PRO A 76 -3.67 3.69 4.00
C PRO A 76 -2.31 4.19 4.46
N ILE A 77 -1.44 4.64 3.55
CA ILE A 77 -0.03 4.89 3.84
C ILE A 77 0.18 5.90 4.98
N PRO A 78 -0.58 7.03 5.09
CA PRO A 78 -0.47 7.94 6.23
C PRO A 78 -0.76 7.28 7.58
N VAL A 79 -1.73 6.35 7.61
CA VAL A 79 -2.12 5.62 8.82
C VAL A 79 -1.05 4.57 9.16
N LEU A 80 -0.51 3.88 8.15
CA LEU A 80 0.56 2.91 8.32
C LEU A 80 1.86 3.54 8.79
N ASP A 81 2.26 4.68 8.21
CA ASP A 81 3.42 5.46 8.68
C ASP A 81 3.27 5.80 10.16
N SER A 82 2.15 6.42 10.54
CA SER A 82 1.89 6.81 11.92
C SER A 82 1.93 5.63 12.89
N ALA A 83 1.32 4.51 12.53
CA ALA A 83 1.23 3.34 13.40
C ALA A 83 2.56 2.57 13.48
N LEU A 84 3.22 2.33 12.35
CA LEU A 84 4.47 1.59 12.28
C LEU A 84 5.62 2.37 12.92
N ASN A 85 5.80 3.64 12.56
CA ASN A 85 6.93 4.43 13.05
C ASN A 85 6.78 4.79 14.53
N LYS A 86 5.55 4.86 15.06
CA LYS A 86 5.33 4.94 16.51
C LYS A 86 5.82 3.70 17.25
N ASN A 87 5.59 2.50 16.70
CA ASN A 87 6.08 1.25 17.30
C ASN A 87 7.61 1.18 17.25
N LEU A 88 8.21 1.49 16.09
CA LEU A 88 9.67 1.51 15.92
C LEU A 88 10.34 2.51 16.87
N GLN A 89 9.78 3.71 17.01
CA GLN A 89 10.30 4.71 17.95
C GLN A 89 10.25 4.20 19.41
N ALA A 90 9.19 3.48 19.79
CA ALA A 90 9.07 2.91 21.14
C ALA A 90 10.10 1.80 21.41
N GLU A 91 10.56 1.12 20.36
CA GLU A 91 11.60 0.10 20.40
C GLU A 91 13.02 0.69 20.32
N GLY A 92 13.15 2.00 20.07
CA GLY A 92 14.43 2.70 19.94
C GLY A 92 15.03 2.68 18.54
N ASP A 93 14.27 2.23 17.54
CA ASP A 93 14.67 2.15 16.15
C ASP A 93 14.39 3.45 15.38
N GLY A 94 15.07 3.59 14.23
CA GLY A 94 14.77 4.66 13.26
C GLY A 94 13.46 4.43 12.50
N PRO A 95 12.94 5.44 11.80
CA PRO A 95 11.70 5.29 11.05
C PRO A 95 11.89 4.45 9.78
N SER A 96 10.86 3.69 9.45
CA SER A 96 10.60 3.21 8.09
C SER A 96 10.22 4.38 7.18
N LEU A 97 10.59 4.28 5.91
CA LEU A 97 10.22 5.29 4.91
C LEU A 97 9.07 4.78 4.04
N PHE A 98 8.32 5.71 3.46
CA PHE A 98 7.24 5.41 2.53
C PHE A 98 7.36 6.25 1.27
N ILE A 99 7.04 5.63 0.12
CA ILE A 99 7.01 6.29 -1.19
C ILE A 99 5.64 6.01 -1.82
N LEU A 100 4.94 7.08 -2.19
CA LEU A 100 3.70 7.01 -2.99
C LEU A 100 4.05 7.09 -4.47
N SER A 101 3.50 6.19 -5.26
CA SER A 101 3.58 6.19 -6.71
C SER A 101 2.32 5.59 -7.32
N ASP A 102 2.09 5.93 -8.59
CA ASP A 102 0.93 5.48 -9.34
C ASP A 102 1.19 5.69 -10.84
N LEU A 103 0.45 4.96 -11.68
CA LEU A 103 0.40 5.24 -13.11
C LEU A 103 -0.32 6.57 -13.40
N HIS A 104 -1.19 7.01 -12.48
CA HIS A 104 -1.92 8.28 -12.52
C HIS A 104 -1.69 9.13 -11.26
N PRO A 105 -0.52 9.80 -11.12
CA PRO A 105 -0.15 10.54 -9.92
C PRO A 105 -1.17 11.57 -9.42
N ARG A 106 -1.44 11.53 -8.10
CA ARG A 106 -2.37 12.44 -7.38
C ARG A 106 -1.60 13.48 -6.56
N LEU A 107 -0.99 14.43 -7.26
CA LEU A 107 0.04 15.31 -6.70
C LEU A 107 -0.47 16.27 -5.60
N GLU A 108 -1.71 16.76 -5.67
CA GLU A 108 -2.24 17.65 -4.64
C GLU A 108 -2.40 16.92 -3.31
N GLU A 109 -2.95 15.71 -3.35
CA GLU A 109 -3.15 14.85 -2.19
C GLU A 109 -1.80 14.39 -1.61
N TRP A 110 -0.87 13.95 -2.46
CA TRP A 110 0.45 13.51 -2.02
C TRP A 110 1.29 14.65 -1.43
N GLN A 111 1.17 15.86 -1.96
CA GLN A 111 1.80 17.05 -1.36
C GLN A 111 1.23 17.37 0.02
N ALA A 112 -0.08 17.21 0.22
CA ALA A 112 -0.69 17.40 1.54
C ALA A 112 -0.19 16.34 2.53
N ILE A 113 -0.14 15.07 2.12
CA ILE A 113 0.37 13.96 2.94
C ILE A 113 1.83 14.20 3.33
N ALA A 114 2.72 14.45 2.36
CA ALA A 114 4.14 14.66 2.62
C ALA A 114 4.46 15.89 3.48
N LYS A 115 3.56 16.89 3.52
CA LYS A 115 3.68 18.03 4.45
C LYS A 115 3.33 17.68 5.89
N SER A 116 2.49 16.67 6.10
CA SER A 116 2.03 16.22 7.41
C SER A 116 2.81 15.03 7.96
N HIS A 117 3.61 14.37 7.12
CA HIS A 117 4.33 13.15 7.45
C HIS A 117 5.78 13.20 6.96
N ASP A 118 6.72 13.34 7.89
CA ASP A 118 8.16 13.50 7.58
C ASP A 118 8.78 12.27 6.88
N ASN A 119 8.19 11.08 7.04
CA ASN A 119 8.71 9.83 6.48
C ASN A 119 8.03 9.42 5.16
N ILE A 120 7.11 10.24 4.64
CA ILE A 120 6.38 9.96 3.40
C ILE A 120 6.89 10.89 2.30
N SER A 121 7.29 10.29 1.18
CA SER A 121 7.64 10.98 -0.06
C SER A 121 6.84 10.42 -1.23
N TYR A 122 7.02 10.97 -2.43
CA TYR A 122 6.27 10.53 -3.61
C TYR A 122 7.07 10.75 -4.90
N ILE A 123 6.77 9.93 -5.92
CA ILE A 123 7.31 10.06 -7.28
C ILE A 123 6.29 10.84 -8.11
N LYS A 124 6.70 11.93 -8.76
CA LYS A 124 5.77 12.83 -9.46
C LYS A 124 5.33 12.29 -10.81
N GLU A 125 6.22 11.53 -11.43
CA GLU A 125 6.07 10.97 -12.74
C GLU A 125 5.22 9.69 -12.68
N PRO A 126 4.39 9.43 -13.70
CA PRO A 126 3.71 8.15 -13.86
C PRO A 126 4.69 6.97 -13.78
N LEU A 127 4.35 5.96 -12.98
CA LEU A 127 5.16 4.76 -12.81
C LEU A 127 4.36 3.50 -13.15
N ASP A 128 4.83 2.76 -14.14
CA ASP A 128 4.22 1.48 -14.53
C ASP A 128 4.68 0.36 -13.58
N ALA A 129 3.76 -0.13 -12.74
CA ALA A 129 4.04 -1.18 -11.76
C ALA A 129 4.54 -2.50 -12.41
N THR A 130 4.18 -2.77 -13.67
CA THR A 130 4.62 -3.97 -14.40
C THR A 130 6.10 -3.95 -14.79
N LYS A 131 6.76 -2.78 -14.69
CA LYS A 131 8.16 -2.56 -15.09
C LYS A 131 8.92 -1.69 -14.09
N CYS A 132 8.45 -1.65 -12.85
CA CYS A 132 9.05 -0.83 -11.81
C CYS A 132 10.41 -1.41 -11.41
N GLU A 133 11.48 -0.64 -11.60
CA GLU A 133 12.78 -0.91 -10.98
C GLU A 133 12.78 -0.44 -9.52
N ARG A 134 13.89 -0.69 -8.81
CA ARG A 134 14.06 -0.25 -7.42
C ARG A 134 14.04 1.28 -7.33
N VAL A 135 13.21 1.79 -6.42
CA VAL A 135 13.07 3.22 -6.13
C VAL A 135 13.45 3.57 -4.69
N ALA A 136 13.62 2.57 -3.82
CA ALA A 136 14.13 2.77 -2.48
C ALA A 136 15.53 3.44 -2.50
N PRO A 137 15.82 4.38 -1.57
CA PRO A 137 17.13 5.01 -1.47
C PRO A 137 18.27 3.98 -1.25
N PRO A 138 19.50 4.27 -1.69
CA PRO A 138 20.65 3.40 -1.46
C PRO A 138 20.83 3.05 0.03
N GLY A 139 21.10 1.78 0.30
CA GLY A 139 21.29 1.27 1.67
C GLY A 139 19.98 0.94 2.41
N ARG A 140 18.83 1.01 1.74
CA ARG A 140 17.54 0.57 2.28
C ARG A 140 16.96 -0.58 1.47
N LYS A 141 16.24 -1.46 2.16
CA LYS A 141 15.45 -2.51 1.52
C LYS A 141 14.16 -1.92 0.94
N GLU A 142 13.61 -2.54 -0.09
CA GLU A 142 12.35 -2.14 -0.73
C GLU A 142 11.28 -3.18 -0.44
N CYS A 143 10.15 -2.74 0.12
CA CYS A 143 8.94 -3.54 0.23
C CYS A 143 7.81 -2.90 -0.57
N ARG A 144 7.33 -3.57 -1.62
CA ARG A 144 6.22 -3.04 -2.44
C ARG A 144 4.87 -3.34 -1.79
N ILE A 145 4.05 -2.32 -1.59
CA ILE A 145 2.72 -2.45 -1.02
C ILE A 145 1.68 -2.29 -2.13
N PHE A 146 0.71 -3.18 -2.17
CA PHE A 146 -0.43 -3.14 -3.08
C PHE A 146 -1.72 -3.11 -2.27
N ASN A 147 -2.29 -1.92 -2.08
CA ASN A 147 -3.44 -1.70 -1.23
C ASN A 147 -4.75 -1.75 -2.02
N LEU A 148 -5.49 -2.87 -1.93
CA LEU A 148 -6.81 -3.01 -2.55
C LEU A 148 -6.83 -2.61 -4.03
N CYS A 149 -5.79 -2.93 -4.80
CA CYS A 149 -5.70 -2.50 -6.20
C CYS A 149 -5.84 -3.65 -7.21
N PHE A 150 -5.68 -4.90 -6.79
CA PHE A 150 -5.62 -6.03 -7.72
C PHE A 150 -6.90 -6.30 -8.50
N HIS A 151 -8.05 -5.79 -8.05
CA HIS A 151 -9.30 -5.91 -8.81
C HIS A 151 -9.37 -5.01 -10.05
N HIS A 152 -8.47 -4.03 -10.21
CA HIS A 152 -8.36 -3.21 -11.41
C HIS A 152 -7.57 -3.89 -12.55
N PHE A 153 -6.86 -4.99 -12.25
CA PHE A 153 -5.95 -5.63 -13.21
C PHE A 153 -6.54 -6.92 -13.80
N GLN A 154 -6.22 -7.17 -15.06
CA GLN A 154 -6.34 -8.51 -15.64
C GLN A 154 -5.30 -9.46 -15.05
N ASP A 155 -5.50 -10.76 -15.24
CA ASP A 155 -4.65 -11.77 -14.61
C ASP A 155 -3.19 -11.71 -15.12
N ASP A 156 -2.99 -11.34 -16.38
CA ASP A 156 -1.66 -11.13 -16.99
C ASP A 156 -0.98 -9.87 -16.46
N GLU A 157 -1.71 -8.76 -16.31
CA GLU A 157 -1.23 -7.53 -15.70
C GLU A 157 -0.85 -7.75 -14.23
N ALA A 158 -1.72 -8.38 -13.45
CA ALA A 158 -1.45 -8.71 -12.05
C ALA A 158 -0.22 -9.62 -11.91
N SER A 159 -0.08 -10.61 -12.81
CA SER A 159 1.10 -11.48 -12.84
C SER A 159 2.36 -10.71 -13.17
N ALA A 160 2.32 -9.76 -14.10
CA ALA A 160 3.45 -8.91 -14.44
C ALA A 160 3.86 -7.97 -13.30
N ILE A 161 2.90 -7.39 -12.57
CA ILE A 161 3.15 -6.57 -11.38
C ILE A 161 3.87 -7.38 -10.31
N LEU A 162 3.38 -8.59 -10.01
CA LEU A 162 4.00 -9.47 -9.01
C LEU A 162 5.38 -9.96 -9.47
N GLY A 163 5.55 -10.26 -10.76
CA GLY A 163 6.86 -10.60 -11.36
C GLY A 163 7.87 -9.46 -11.19
N SER A 164 7.48 -8.25 -11.56
CA SER A 164 8.28 -7.02 -11.37
C SER A 164 8.71 -6.83 -9.91
N ALA A 165 7.79 -7.08 -8.96
CA ALA A 165 8.12 -7.03 -7.54
C ALA A 165 9.18 -8.06 -7.17
N LEU A 166 9.00 -9.33 -7.55
CA LEU A 166 9.95 -10.42 -7.30
C LEU A 166 11.34 -10.15 -7.90
N ASP A 167 11.39 -9.53 -9.08
CA ASP A 167 12.64 -9.32 -9.81
C ASP A 167 13.53 -8.23 -9.18
N SER A 168 12.97 -7.26 -8.45
CA SER A 168 13.71 -6.04 -8.10
C SER A 168 13.54 -5.50 -6.67
N ALA A 169 12.46 -5.85 -5.96
CA ALA A 169 12.26 -5.48 -4.56
C ALA A 169 12.82 -6.56 -3.61
N ASP A 170 12.82 -6.32 -2.29
CA ASP A 170 13.22 -7.32 -1.29
C ASP A 170 12.01 -8.04 -0.68
N ALA A 171 10.84 -7.41 -0.75
CA ALA A 171 9.58 -7.94 -0.29
C ALA A 171 8.41 -7.30 -1.07
N PHE A 172 7.25 -7.95 -1.03
CA PHE A 172 6.00 -7.29 -1.37
C PHE A 172 4.87 -7.74 -0.45
N MET A 173 3.90 -6.87 -0.24
CA MET A 173 2.65 -7.20 0.43
C MET A 173 1.47 -6.67 -0.34
N TYR A 174 0.35 -7.37 -0.20
CA TYR A 174 -0.91 -6.93 -0.75
C TYR A 174 -2.04 -7.08 0.27
N ALA A 175 -2.94 -6.11 0.24
CA ALA A 175 -4.18 -6.14 1.00
C ALA A 175 -5.34 -6.46 0.06
N LEU A 176 -6.13 -7.46 0.42
CA LEU A 176 -7.39 -7.82 -0.21
C LEU A 176 -8.55 -7.53 0.73
N HIS A 177 -9.69 -7.18 0.17
CA HIS A 177 -10.95 -7.10 0.90
C HIS A 177 -11.81 -8.33 0.54
N GLU A 178 -11.87 -9.33 1.41
CA GLU A 178 -12.93 -10.32 1.36
C GLU A 178 -14.01 -9.91 2.36
N SER A 179 -15.29 -9.97 1.96
CA SER A 179 -16.45 -9.47 2.72
C SER A 179 -16.31 -9.55 4.25
N LEU A 180 -16.38 -8.38 4.91
CA LEU A 180 -16.22 -8.13 6.36
C LEU A 180 -14.83 -8.34 6.98
N PHE A 181 -13.85 -8.93 6.28
CA PHE A 181 -12.51 -9.15 6.80
C PHE A 181 -11.42 -8.73 5.80
N GLN A 182 -10.68 -7.69 6.14
CA GLN A 182 -9.50 -7.29 5.38
C GLN A 182 -8.40 -8.34 5.56
N SER A 183 -8.00 -8.97 4.47
CA SER A 183 -6.96 -10.00 4.46
C SER A 183 -5.69 -9.39 3.87
N ILE A 184 -4.61 -9.38 4.64
CA ILE A 184 -3.32 -8.85 4.21
C ILE A 184 -2.34 -10.02 4.13
N ALA A 185 -1.70 -10.18 2.98
CA ALA A 185 -0.65 -11.17 2.77
C ALA A 185 0.68 -10.46 2.46
N LEU A 186 1.77 -10.91 3.09
CA LEU A 186 3.11 -10.36 2.93
C LEU A 186 4.05 -11.50 2.52
N PHE A 187 4.81 -11.26 1.46
CA PHE A 187 5.76 -12.18 0.87
C PHE A 187 7.16 -11.58 0.97
N VAL A 188 8.07 -12.33 1.59
CA VAL A 188 9.49 -11.97 1.76
C VAL A 188 10.31 -13.09 1.13
N TYR A 189 11.26 -12.74 0.28
CA TYR A 189 12.09 -13.72 -0.45
C TYR A 189 13.58 -13.38 -0.27
N PRO A 190 14.45 -14.41 -0.15
CA PRO A 190 15.88 -14.19 -0.07
C PRO A 190 16.42 -13.72 -1.43
N GLN A 191 17.04 -12.55 -1.46
CA GLN A 191 17.86 -12.09 -2.59
C GLN A 191 19.17 -12.88 -2.56
N TYR A 192 19.43 -13.69 -3.59
CA TYR A 192 20.74 -14.33 -3.78
C TYR A 192 21.65 -13.33 -4.50
N GLU A 193 22.67 -12.83 -3.81
CA GLU A 193 23.75 -12.01 -4.39
C GLU A 193 24.64 -12.82 -5.36
#